data_AF-A0A7R7VED5-F1
#
_entry.id   AF-A0A7R7VED5-F1
#
_cell.length_a   1.000
_cell.length_b   1.000
_cell.length_c   1.000
_cell.angle_alpha   90.00
_cell.angle_beta   90.00
_cell.angle_gamma   90.00
#
_symmetry.space_group_name_H-M   'P 1'
#
loop_
_entity.id
_entity.type
_entity.pdbx_description
1 polymer ?
#
loop_
_entity_poly.entity_id
_entity_poly.type
_entity_poly.pdbx_seq_one_letter_code
_entity_poly.pdbx_strand_id
1 'polypeptide(L)'
;MAQTYYRRPYSLLWFFAIQLTLMIIYIILLTLDKHPHLAFLTITTVSINSILGTLFDPETCYKTKTTLDDGTVVRVKKPFIGLKSHEDLVGLTGGYEVRVDGWRYEKALIRI
;
A
#
# COMPACT_ATOMS: atom_id res chain seq x y z
N MET A 1 -10.31 -0.48 -21.86
CA MET A 1 -10.74 0.07 -20.54
C MET A 1 -9.61 0.87 -19.94
N ALA A 2 -9.89 2.01 -19.32
CA ALA A 2 -8.89 2.78 -18.58
C ALA A 2 -8.38 1.98 -17.37
N GLN A 3 -7.08 2.03 -17.11
CA GLN A 3 -6.47 1.47 -15.91
C GLN A 3 -6.55 2.44 -14.75
N THR A 4 -6.64 1.90 -13.54
CA THR A 4 -6.67 2.69 -12.33
C THR A 4 -5.40 2.43 -11.52
N TYR A 5 -4.61 3.47 -11.33
CA TYR A 5 -3.45 3.47 -10.46
C TYR A 5 -3.75 4.27 -9.19
N TYR A 6 -3.13 3.92 -8.08
CA TYR A 6 -3.24 4.66 -6.83
C TYR A 6 -1.86 5.08 -6.37
N ARG A 7 -1.69 6.36 -6.03
CA ARG A 7 -0.46 6.84 -5.39
C ARG A 7 -0.51 6.58 -3.89
N ARG A 8 0.67 6.38 -3.30
CA ARG A 8 0.84 6.35 -1.84
C ARG A 8 0.42 7.72 -1.27
N PRO A 9 -0.41 7.76 -0.23
CA PRO A 9 -0.79 9.02 0.42
C PRO A 9 0.30 9.55 1.38
N TYR A 10 1.39 8.80 1.57
CA TYR A 10 2.49 9.14 2.45
C TYR A 10 3.83 8.95 1.74
N SER A 11 4.86 9.66 2.21
CA SER A 11 6.23 9.48 1.77
C SER A 11 6.85 8.28 2.48
N LEU A 12 7.43 7.35 1.71
CA LEU A 12 8.16 6.19 2.22
C LEU A 12 9.30 6.59 3.16
N LEU A 13 10.02 7.67 2.83
CA LEU A 13 11.15 8.14 3.62
C LEU A 13 10.68 8.53 5.03
N TRP A 14 9.62 9.33 5.12
CA TRP A 14 9.05 9.75 6.39
C TRP A 14 8.45 8.57 7.17
N PHE A 15 7.79 7.64 6.47
CA PHE A 15 7.27 6.42 7.09
C PHE A 15 8.37 5.62 7.79
N PHE A 16 9.48 5.33 7.09
CA PHE A 16 10.60 4.60 7.68
C PHE A 16 11.32 5.39 8.78
N ALA A 17 11.47 6.70 8.63
CA ALA A 17 12.08 7.55 9.65
C ALA A 17 11.27 7.54 10.96
N ILE A 18 9.94 7.62 10.88
CA ILE A 18 9.05 7.54 12.04
C ILE A 18 9.13 6.17 12.69
N GLN A 19 9.08 5.09 11.89
CA GLN A 19 9.17 3.72 12.42
C GLN A 19 10.51 3.46 13.13
N LEU A 20 11.62 3.90 12.55
CA LEU A 20 12.94 3.78 13.15
C LEU A 20 13.02 4.54 14.49
N THR A 21 12.48 5.76 14.53
CA THR A 21 12.46 6.59 15.74
C THR A 21 11.65 5.91 16.86
N LEU A 22 10.46 5.37 16.53
CA LEU A 22 9.64 4.65 17.50
C LEU A 22 10.32 3.37 18.00
N MET A 23 11.04 2.65 17.14
CA MET A 23 11.80 1.46 17.55
C MET A 23 12.94 1.81 18.51
N ILE A 24 13.65 2.92 18.29
CA ILE A 24 14.68 3.40 19.22
C ILE A 24 14.06 3.73 20.59
N ILE A 25 12.92 4.44 20.60
CA ILE A 25 12.20 4.77 21.84
C ILE A 25 11.78 3.49 22.57
N TYR A 26 11.26 2.48 21.85
CA TYR A 26 10.88 1.20 22.42
C TYR A 26 12.07 0.49 23.09
N ILE A 27 13.24 0.45 22.44
CA ILE A 27 14.46 -0.15 23.01
C ILE A 27 14.89 0.60 24.27
N ILE A 28 14.88 1.93 24.27
CA ILE A 28 15.21 2.73 25.45
C ILE A 28 14.24 2.42 26.60
N LEU A 29 12.93 2.36 26.33
CA LEU A 29 11.91 2.04 27.33
C LEU A 29 12.07 0.64 27.91
N LEU A 30 12.46 -0.35 27.09
CA LEU A 30 12.79 -1.70 27.55
C LEU A 30 13.99 -1.69 28.50
N THR A 31 15.05 -0.94 28.18
CA THR A 31 16.27 -0.91 29.02
C THR A 31 16.08 -0.20 30.35
N LEU A 32 15.16 0.74 30.42
CA LEU A 32 14.93 1.52 31.63
C LEU A 32 14.07 0.78 32.67
N ASP A 33 13.38 -0.30 32.29
CA ASP A 33 12.52 -1.20 33.09
C ASP A 33 11.50 -0.52 34.05
N LYS A 34 11.34 0.79 33.94
CA LYS A 34 10.48 1.61 34.81
C LYS A 34 9.04 1.67 34.31
N HIS A 35 8.82 1.45 33.00
CA HIS A 35 7.54 1.70 32.36
C HIS A 35 7.19 0.65 31.27
N PRO A 36 6.93 -0.62 31.67
CA PRO A 36 6.61 -1.69 30.71
C PRO A 36 5.35 -1.42 29.89
N HIS A 37 4.38 -0.70 30.45
CA HIS A 37 3.17 -0.29 29.74
C HIS A 37 3.47 0.68 28.57
N LEU A 38 4.42 1.61 28.74
CA LEU A 38 4.82 2.53 27.66
C LEU A 38 5.54 1.76 26.55
N ALA A 39 6.41 0.82 26.90
CA ALA A 39 7.06 -0.04 25.92
C ALA A 39 6.02 -0.83 25.09
N PHE A 40 5.03 -1.43 25.76
CA PHE A 40 3.93 -2.13 25.09
C PHE A 40 3.11 -1.22 24.16
N LEU A 41 2.80 0.02 24.59
CA LEU A 41 2.12 1.00 23.75
C LEU A 41 2.94 1.36 22.52
N THR A 42 4.25 1.58 22.66
CA THR A 42 5.12 1.94 21.53
C THR A 42 5.19 0.83 20.47
N ILE A 43 5.37 -0.44 20.87
CA ILE A 43 5.41 -1.56 19.92
C ILE A 43 4.04 -1.79 19.25
N THR A 44 2.96 -1.61 20.00
CA THR A 44 1.60 -1.69 19.45
C THR A 44 1.38 -0.61 18.40
N THR A 45 1.83 0.62 18.66
CA THR A 45 1.73 1.75 17.73
C THR A 45 2.55 1.50 16.46
N VAL A 46 3.78 1.01 16.59
CA VAL A 46 4.63 0.58 15.46
C VAL A 46 3.93 -0.47 14.60
N SER A 47 3.33 -1.47 15.24
CA SER A 47 2.63 -2.56 14.57
C SER A 47 1.41 -2.06 13.80
N ILE A 48 0.57 -1.23 14.43
CA ILE A 48 -0.61 -0.64 13.78
C ILE A 48 -0.20 0.23 12.58
N ASN A 49 0.79 1.11 12.75
CA ASN A 49 1.30 1.93 11.65
C ASN A 49 1.88 1.08 10.50
N SER A 50 2.53 -0.05 10.81
CA SER A 50 3.06 -0.96 9.80
C SER A 50 1.96 -1.64 9.01
N ILE A 51 0.90 -2.08 9.69
CA ILE A 51 -0.29 -2.69 9.06
C ILE A 51 -0.99 -1.65 8.17
N LEU A 52 -1.25 -0.46 8.69
CA LEU A 52 -1.89 0.61 7.92
C LEU A 52 -1.05 1.01 6.71
N GLY A 53 0.26 1.23 6.90
CA GLY A 53 1.18 1.51 5.80
C GLY A 53 1.12 0.44 4.72
N THR A 54 1.17 -0.84 5.10
CA THR A 54 1.09 -1.95 4.15
C THR A 54 -0.25 -2.00 3.42
N LEU A 55 -1.37 -1.72 4.10
CA LEU A 55 -2.70 -1.73 3.48
C LEU A 55 -2.92 -0.59 2.48
N PHE A 56 -2.34 0.59 2.76
CA PHE A 56 -2.37 1.77 1.88
C PHE A 56 -1.23 1.77 0.85
N ASP A 57 -0.34 0.78 0.88
CA ASP A 57 0.72 0.65 -0.10
C ASP A 57 0.16 0.08 -1.41
N PRO A 58 0.16 0.83 -2.53
CA PRO A 58 -0.30 0.36 -3.82
C PRO A 58 0.56 -0.78 -4.38
N GLU A 59 1.80 -0.95 -3.91
CA GLU A 59 2.65 -2.08 -4.29
C GLU A 59 2.28 -3.37 -3.55
N THR A 60 1.69 -3.26 -2.37
CA THR A 60 1.12 -4.40 -1.65
C THR A 60 -0.25 -4.69 -2.23
N CYS A 61 -0.25 -5.50 -3.30
CA CYS A 61 -1.43 -5.73 -4.11
C CYS A 61 -1.72 -7.23 -4.29
N TYR A 62 -3.01 -7.55 -4.41
CA TYR A 62 -3.49 -8.85 -4.81
C TYR A 62 -3.21 -9.07 -6.30
N LYS A 63 -2.44 -10.10 -6.62
CA LYS A 63 -2.04 -10.46 -7.99
C LYS A 63 -2.90 -11.62 -8.46
N THR A 64 -3.59 -11.44 -9.58
CA THR A 64 -4.43 -12.47 -10.18
C THR A 64 -4.26 -12.50 -11.70
N LYS A 65 -4.96 -13.42 -12.36
CA LYS A 65 -5.08 -13.47 -13.81
C LYS A 65 -6.56 -13.35 -14.18
N THR A 66 -6.85 -12.58 -15.20
CA THR A 66 -8.19 -12.50 -15.78
C THR A 66 -8.12 -12.79 -17.27
N THR A 67 -9.15 -13.43 -17.80
CA THR A 67 -9.32 -13.63 -19.24
C THR A 67 -10.16 -12.48 -19.77
N LEU A 68 -9.63 -11.76 -20.75
CA LEU A 68 -10.38 -10.77 -21.51
C LEU A 68 -11.44 -11.44 -22.38
N ASP A 69 -12.41 -10.65 -22.85
CA ASP A 69 -13.45 -11.09 -23.79
C ASP A 69 -12.85 -11.64 -25.10
N ASP A 70 -11.67 -11.14 -25.50
CA ASP A 70 -10.89 -11.62 -26.65
C ASP A 70 -10.12 -12.94 -26.36
N GLY A 71 -10.37 -13.60 -25.23
CA GLY A 71 -9.71 -14.85 -24.82
C GLY A 71 -8.28 -14.68 -24.31
N THR A 72 -7.75 -13.46 -24.29
CA THR A 72 -6.37 -13.18 -23.84
C THR A 72 -6.27 -13.22 -22.31
N VAL A 73 -5.35 -14.04 -21.77
CA VAL A 73 -5.07 -14.08 -20.33
C VAL A 73 -4.13 -12.93 -19.95
N VAL A 74 -4.59 -12.04 -19.06
CA VAL A 74 -3.83 -10.89 -18.57
C VAL A 74 -3.58 -11.00 -17.08
N ARG A 75 -2.38 -10.59 -16.66
CA ARG A 75 -2.01 -10.50 -15.25
C ARG A 75 -2.52 -9.18 -14.66
N VAL A 76 -3.26 -9.25 -13.57
CA VAL A 76 -3.93 -8.12 -12.94
C VAL A 76 -3.35 -7.87 -11.54
N LYS A 77 -3.16 -6.59 -11.20
CA LYS A 77 -2.84 -6.13 -9.85
C LYS A 77 -3.99 -5.31 -9.29
N LYS A 78 -4.43 -5.64 -8.07
CA LYS A 78 -5.43 -4.90 -7.31
C LYS A 78 -4.86 -4.48 -5.96
N PRO A 79 -4.70 -3.18 -5.68
CA PRO A 79 -4.37 -2.72 -4.33
C PRO A 79 -5.46 -3.11 -3.33
N PHE A 80 -5.11 -3.27 -2.06
CA PHE A 80 -6.10 -3.55 -1.01
C PHE A 80 -7.01 -2.35 -0.77
N ILE A 81 -6.41 -1.20 -0.46
CA ILE A 81 -7.13 0.05 -0.23
C ILE A 81 -6.67 1.10 -1.24
N GLY A 82 -7.61 1.74 -1.91
CA GLY A 82 -7.35 2.82 -2.85
C GLY A 82 -8.12 4.07 -2.45
N LEU A 83 -7.40 5.16 -2.18
CA LEU A 83 -7.99 6.46 -1.89
C LEU A 83 -8.42 7.13 -3.20
N LYS A 84 -9.69 7.52 -3.31
CA LYS A 84 -10.20 8.17 -4.53
C LYS A 84 -9.46 9.48 -4.85
N SER A 85 -9.02 10.20 -3.82
CA SER A 85 -8.23 11.43 -3.97
C SER A 85 -6.83 11.21 -4.56
N HIS A 86 -6.33 9.97 -4.53
CA HIS A 86 -5.01 9.58 -5.04
C HIS A 86 -5.13 8.62 -6.25
N GLU A 87 -6.30 8.61 -6.89
CA GLU A 87 -6.60 7.80 -8.07
C GLU A 87 -6.08 8.48 -9.34
N ASP A 88 -5.16 7.82 -10.06
CA ASP A 88 -4.71 8.22 -11.39
C ASP A 88 -5.30 7.25 -12.43
N LEU A 89 -5.99 7.81 -13.43
CA LEU A 89 -6.53 7.03 -14.55
C LEU A 89 -5.55 7.06 -15.72
N VAL A 90 -5.14 5.88 -16.18
CA VAL A 90 -4.15 5.70 -17.26
C VAL A 90 -4.80 5.01 -18.46
N GLY A 91 -4.41 5.38 -19.69
CA GLY A 91 -4.94 4.76 -20.92
C GLY A 91 -6.28 5.30 -21.40
N LEU A 92 -6.63 6.55 -21.02
CA LEU A 92 -7.83 7.25 -21.49
C LEU A 92 -7.72 7.75 -22.95
N THR A 93 -6.51 7.89 -23.50
CA THR A 93 -6.25 8.68 -24.72
C THR A 93 -6.10 7.89 -26.03
N GLY A 94 -6.28 6.56 -26.07
CA GLY A 94 -5.98 5.84 -27.32
C GLY A 94 -6.68 4.51 -27.60
N GLY A 95 -7.61 4.03 -26.78
CA GLY A 95 -8.30 2.75 -27.04
C GLY A 95 -7.45 1.49 -26.84
N TYR A 96 -6.14 1.62 -26.59
CA TYR A 96 -5.23 0.50 -26.30
C TYR A 96 -5.10 0.22 -24.79
N GLU A 97 -5.00 -1.05 -24.41
CA GLU A 97 -4.67 -1.45 -23.03
C GLU A 97 -3.22 -1.09 -22.69
N VAL A 98 -3.01 -0.04 -21.89
CA VAL A 98 -1.67 0.38 -21.44
C VAL A 98 -1.18 -0.54 -20.33
N ARG A 99 -0.27 -1.48 -20.60
CA ARG A 99 0.31 -2.34 -19.55
C ARG A 99 1.52 -1.66 -18.92
N VAL A 100 1.52 -1.51 -17.59
CA VAL A 100 2.68 -0.99 -16.85
C VAL A 100 3.41 -2.19 -16.23
N ASP A 101 4.67 -2.38 -16.60
CA ASP A 101 5.51 -3.54 -16.22
C ASP A 101 4.90 -4.91 -16.54
N GLY A 102 4.08 -4.99 -17.60
CA GLY A 102 3.39 -6.22 -18.00
C GLY A 102 2.17 -6.58 -17.14
N TRP A 103 1.77 -5.70 -16.21
CA TRP A 103 0.56 -5.85 -15.40
C TRP A 103 -0.54 -4.88 -15.83
N ARG A 104 -1.79 -5.32 -15.68
CA ARG A 104 -2.97 -4.46 -15.74
C ARG A 104 -3.35 -4.02 -14.33
N TYR A 105 -3.36 -2.71 -14.09
CA TYR A 105 -3.78 -2.16 -12.81
C TYR A 105 -5.29 -1.94 -12.79
N GLU A 106 -5.94 -2.54 -11.80
CA GLU A 106 -7.38 -2.43 -11.58
C GLU A 106 -7.70 -1.70 -10.29
N LYS A 107 -8.98 -1.32 -10.16
CA LYS A 107 -9.54 -0.69 -8.97
C LYS A 107 -9.18 -1.49 -7.72
N ALA A 108 -8.87 -0.76 -6.64
CA ALA A 108 -8.61 -1.36 -5.35
C ALA A 108 -9.80 -2.16 -4.83
N LEU A 109 -9.53 -3.17 -4.00
CA LEU A 109 -10.56 -4.02 -3.40
C LEU A 109 -11.52 -3.21 -2.51
N ILE A 110 -10.96 -2.29 -1.73
CA ILE A 110 -11.70 -1.33 -0.91
C ILE A 110 -11.37 0.07 -1.43
N ARG A 111 -12.41 0.84 -1.75
CA ARG A 111 -12.30 2.24 -2.17
C ARG A 111 -12.84 3.14 -1.06
N ILE A 112 -12.03 4.12 -0.67
CA ILE A 112 -12.34 5.13 0.34
C ILE A 112 -12.10 6.50 -0.29
#